data_AF-A0A535FAJ9-F1
#
_entry.id   AF-A0A535FAJ9-F1
#
_cell.length_a   1.000
_cell.length_b   1.000
_cell.length_c   1.000
_cell.angle_alpha   90.00
_cell.angle_beta   90.00
_cell.angle_gamma   90.00
#
_symmetry.space_group_name_H-M   'P 1'
#
loop_
_entity.id
_entity.type
_entity.pdbx_description
1 polymer ?
#
loop_
_entity_poly.entity_id
_entity_poly.type
_entity_poly.pdbx_seq_one_letter_code
_entity_poly.pdbx_strand_id
1 'polypeptide(L)'
;MNTLLSWQSSLQHMLKVPGERQRMATALGLSSMTLTRWATGESNPQRSHLIRLVQVVQLQYREELLEGLEAAYPDFQSWLKDDSSEHIPSEFFAQLLDIRTTTTETLRFWRISDLILKQVLAQLDPNQLGMSITLVQC
;
A
#
# COMPACT_ATOMS: atom_id res chain seq x y z
N MET A 1 -30.73 13.42 -9.03
CA MET A 1 -29.77 14.44 -9.48
C MET A 1 -28.44 14.19 -8.77
N ASN A 2 -27.32 14.37 -9.47
CA ASN A 2 -25.90 14.08 -9.14
C ASN A 2 -25.32 12.74 -9.58
N THR A 3 -25.29 12.52 -10.90
CA THR A 3 -24.28 11.68 -11.57
C THR A 3 -23.02 12.52 -11.80
N LEU A 4 -22.20 12.69 -10.77
CA LEU A 4 -20.77 12.86 -10.97
C LEU A 4 -20.21 11.43 -11.01
N LEU A 5 -19.50 11.07 -12.08
CA LEU A 5 -18.86 9.76 -12.24
C LEU A 5 -17.89 9.57 -11.07
N SER A 6 -18.35 8.92 -10.01
CA SER A 6 -17.52 8.69 -8.84
C SER A 6 -16.50 7.61 -9.19
N TRP A 7 -15.28 7.65 -8.64
CA TRP A 7 -14.27 6.63 -8.89
C TRP A 7 -14.80 5.19 -8.66
N GLN A 8 -15.80 5.03 -7.78
CA GLN A 8 -16.50 3.77 -7.57
C GLN A 8 -17.26 3.32 -8.82
N SER A 9 -17.91 4.23 -9.56
CA SER A 9 -18.60 3.90 -10.82
C SER A 9 -17.64 3.45 -11.92
N SER A 10 -16.48 4.10 -12.04
CA SER A 10 -15.41 3.69 -12.95
C SER A 10 -14.86 2.31 -12.56
N LEU A 11 -14.63 2.08 -11.25
CA LEU A 11 -14.24 0.77 -10.74
C LEU A 11 -15.29 -0.30 -11.03
N GLN A 12 -16.58 -0.01 -10.82
CA GLN A 12 -17.67 -0.95 -11.17
C GLN A 12 -17.65 -1.32 -12.65
N HIS A 13 -17.40 -0.36 -13.54
CA HIS A 13 -17.30 -0.61 -14.98
C HIS A 13 -16.12 -1.55 -15.30
N MET A 14 -14.95 -1.30 -14.71
CA MET A 14 -13.76 -2.17 -14.88
C MET A 14 -14.03 -3.59 -14.38
N LEU A 15 -14.71 -3.75 -13.23
CA LEU A 15 -15.00 -5.06 -12.64
C LEU A 15 -16.06 -5.88 -13.40
N LYS A 16 -16.72 -5.30 -14.42
CA LYS A 16 -17.59 -6.03 -15.36
C LYS A 16 -16.80 -6.71 -16.49
N VAL A 17 -15.58 -6.25 -16.78
CA VAL A 17 -14.72 -6.87 -17.77
C VAL A 17 -14.34 -8.28 -17.29
N PRO A 18 -14.55 -9.33 -18.11
CA PRO A 18 -14.21 -10.69 -17.73
C PRO A 18 -12.73 -10.81 -17.33
N GLY A 19 -12.45 -11.44 -16.20
CA GLY A 19 -11.09 -11.64 -15.69
C GLY A 19 -10.47 -10.46 -14.95
N GLU A 20 -10.89 -9.21 -15.21
CA GLU A 20 -10.31 -8.02 -14.56
C GLU A 20 -10.46 -8.03 -13.05
N ARG A 21 -11.62 -8.47 -12.55
CA ARG A 21 -11.86 -8.58 -11.11
C ARG A 21 -10.83 -9.47 -10.41
N GLN A 22 -10.52 -10.63 -11.00
CA GLN A 22 -9.55 -11.54 -10.42
C GLN A 22 -8.13 -11.00 -10.59
N ARG A 23 -7.81 -10.42 -11.76
CA ARG A 23 -6.51 -9.80 -12.04
C ARG A 23 -6.18 -8.69 -11.04
N MET A 24 -7.11 -7.75 -10.85
CA MET A 24 -6.95 -6.64 -9.92
C MET A 24 -6.87 -7.12 -8.47
N ALA A 25 -7.69 -8.10 -8.08
CA ALA A 25 -7.66 -8.67 -6.73
C ALA A 25 -6.28 -9.28 -6.43
N THR A 26 -5.76 -10.10 -7.34
CA THR A 26 -4.43 -10.70 -7.22
C THR A 26 -3.32 -9.64 -7.16
N ALA A 27 -3.34 -8.65 -8.05
CA ALA A 27 -2.30 -7.61 -8.10
C ALA A 27 -2.31 -6.66 -6.88
N LEU A 28 -3.46 -6.46 -6.26
CA LEU A 28 -3.61 -5.68 -5.03
C LEU A 28 -3.40 -6.52 -3.75
N GLY A 29 -3.34 -7.84 -3.86
CA GLY A 29 -3.23 -8.73 -2.69
C GLY A 29 -4.52 -8.78 -1.85
N LEU A 30 -5.68 -8.61 -2.49
CA LEU A 30 -6.99 -8.50 -1.83
C LEU A 30 -7.96 -9.57 -2.34
N SER A 31 -9.07 -9.75 -1.64
CA SER A 31 -10.17 -10.60 -2.14
C SER A 31 -10.99 -9.88 -3.22
N SER A 32 -11.52 -10.62 -4.19
CA SER A 32 -12.46 -10.06 -5.19
C SER A 32 -13.72 -9.46 -4.57
N MET A 33 -14.12 -9.97 -3.39
CA MET A 33 -15.23 -9.41 -2.61
C MET A 33 -14.89 -8.01 -2.10
N THR A 34 -13.68 -7.80 -1.60
CA THR A 34 -13.20 -6.47 -1.15
C THR A 34 -13.29 -5.44 -2.27
N LEU A 35 -12.85 -5.79 -3.48
CA LEU A 35 -12.97 -4.90 -4.65
C LEU A 35 -14.43 -4.59 -5.01
N THR A 36 -15.31 -5.58 -4.91
CA THR A 36 -16.74 -5.39 -5.15
C THR A 36 -17.33 -4.41 -4.13
N ARG A 37 -16.97 -4.55 -2.85
CA ARG A 37 -17.41 -3.64 -1.77
C ARG A 37 -16.90 -2.21 -1.95
N TRP A 38 -15.69 -2.03 -2.48
CA TRP A 38 -15.20 -0.68 -2.81
C TRP A 38 -15.99 -0.07 -3.96
N ALA A 39 -16.26 -0.87 -4.99
CA ALA A 39 -17.03 -0.45 -6.15
C ALA A 39 -18.49 -0.12 -5.78
N THR A 40 -19.10 -0.80 -4.80
CA THR A 40 -20.46 -0.49 -4.32
C THR A 40 -20.50 0.56 -3.22
N GLY A 41 -19.35 0.99 -2.69
CA GLY A 41 -19.27 1.94 -1.58
C GLY A 41 -19.58 1.33 -0.20
N GLU A 42 -19.68 0.00 -0.09
CA GLU A 42 -19.90 -0.72 1.17
C GLU A 42 -18.70 -0.66 2.12
N SER A 43 -17.51 -0.33 1.62
CA SER A 43 -16.33 -0.12 2.45
C SER A 43 -15.38 0.90 1.84
N ASN A 44 -14.65 1.62 2.70
CA ASN A 44 -13.71 2.65 2.27
C ASN A 44 -12.27 2.08 2.22
N PRO A 45 -11.59 2.09 1.07
CA PRO A 45 -10.19 1.72 0.98
C PRO A 45 -9.27 2.68 1.76
N GLN A 46 -8.16 2.15 2.25
CA GLN A 46 -7.08 2.97 2.80
C GLN A 46 -6.32 3.70 1.69
N ARG A 47 -5.63 4.80 2.03
CA ARG A 47 -4.85 5.63 1.08
C ARG A 47 -3.88 4.80 0.24
N SER A 48 -3.08 3.96 0.89
CA SER A 48 -2.11 3.06 0.23
C SER A 48 -2.76 2.15 -0.81
N HIS A 49 -3.96 1.65 -0.54
CA HIS A 49 -4.71 0.83 -1.49
C HIS A 49 -5.23 1.62 -2.68
N LEU A 50 -5.64 2.88 -2.49
CA LEU A 50 -6.07 3.75 -3.58
C LEU A 50 -4.92 4.13 -4.50
N ILE A 51 -3.74 4.41 -3.94
CA ILE A 51 -2.51 4.64 -4.70
C ILE A 51 -2.20 3.41 -5.57
N ARG A 52 -2.17 2.23 -4.95
CA ARG A 52 -1.90 0.97 -5.65
C ARG A 52 -2.97 0.61 -6.69
N LEU A 53 -4.23 0.96 -6.45
CA LEU A 53 -5.32 0.76 -7.39
C LEU A 53 -5.03 1.47 -8.72
N VAL A 54 -4.61 2.74 -8.66
CA VAL A 54 -4.23 3.52 -9.85
C VAL A 54 -3.06 2.89 -10.62
N GLN A 55 -2.14 2.21 -9.92
CA GLN A 55 -0.98 1.54 -10.54
C GLN A 55 -1.34 0.22 -11.23
N VAL A 56 -2.34 -0.50 -10.72
CA VAL A 56 -2.72 -1.84 -11.19
C VAL A 56 -3.77 -1.82 -12.30
N VAL A 57 -4.54 -0.74 -12.39
CA VAL A 57 -5.58 -0.56 -13.41
C VAL A 57 -4.94 -0.43 -14.81
N GLN A 58 -5.66 -0.91 -15.83
CA GLN A 58 -5.20 -0.81 -17.21
C GLN A 58 -5.08 0.66 -17.63
N LEU A 59 -4.08 0.96 -18.47
CA LEU A 59 -3.73 2.34 -18.85
C LEU A 59 -4.94 3.14 -19.38
N GLN A 60 -5.82 2.49 -20.14
CA GLN A 60 -7.01 3.10 -20.74
C GLN A 60 -8.06 3.59 -19.74
N TYR A 61 -8.04 3.08 -18.50
CA TYR A 61 -8.99 3.49 -17.45
C TYR A 61 -8.34 4.35 -16.36
N ARG A 62 -7.03 4.62 -16.49
CA ARG A 62 -6.26 5.27 -15.44
C ARG A 62 -6.65 6.73 -15.27
N GLU A 63 -6.81 7.47 -16.37
CA GLU A 63 -7.20 8.89 -16.32
C GLU A 63 -8.59 9.07 -15.72
N GLU A 64 -9.58 8.32 -16.19
CA GLU A 64 -10.95 8.36 -15.65
C GLU A 64 -10.98 8.06 -14.14
N LEU A 65 -10.21 7.06 -13.69
CA LEU A 65 -10.13 6.72 -12.28
C LEU A 65 -9.43 7.82 -11.46
N LEU A 66 -8.37 8.42 -12.00
CA LEU A 66 -7.65 9.51 -11.35
C LEU A 66 -8.55 10.74 -11.15
N GLU A 67 -9.26 11.17 -12.19
CA GLU A 67 -10.20 12.28 -12.10
C GLU A 67 -11.28 12.04 -11.02
N GLY A 68 -11.84 10.82 -11.00
CA GLY A 68 -12.81 10.44 -9.97
C GLY A 68 -12.24 10.40 -8.56
N LEU A 69 -10.96 10.04 -8.40
CA LEU A 69 -10.27 10.00 -7.11
C LEU A 69 -9.89 11.40 -6.62
N GLU A 70 -9.44 12.28 -7.51
CA GLU A 70 -9.15 13.68 -7.18
C GLU A 70 -10.41 14.44 -6.74
N ALA A 71 -11.54 14.18 -7.41
CA ALA A 71 -12.82 14.75 -7.03
C ALA A 71 -13.28 14.27 -5.64
N ALA A 72 -12.97 13.02 -5.27
CA ALA A 72 -13.34 12.44 -3.98
C ALA A 72 -12.34 12.75 -2.86
N TYR A 73 -11.06 12.94 -3.20
CA TYR A 73 -9.95 13.14 -2.29
C TYR A 73 -9.06 14.28 -2.82
N PRO A 74 -9.28 15.53 -2.36
CA PRO A 74 -8.53 16.69 -2.84
C PRO A 74 -7.01 16.55 -2.71
N ASP A 75 -6.54 15.79 -1.71
CA ASP A 75 -5.12 15.57 -1.45
C ASP A 75 -4.53 14.38 -2.23
N PHE A 76 -5.29 13.71 -3.11
CA PHE A 76 -4.86 12.47 -3.77
C PHE A 76 -3.54 12.62 -4.55
N GLN A 77 -3.37 13.76 -5.22
CA GLN A 77 -2.14 14.09 -5.94
C GLN A 77 -0.90 14.22 -5.03
N SER A 78 -1.09 14.59 -3.76
CA SER A 78 0.01 14.58 -2.79
C SER A 78 0.42 13.15 -2.42
N TRP A 79 -0.56 12.25 -2.29
CA TRP A 79 -0.33 10.85 -1.93
C TRP A 79 0.47 10.09 -3.01
N LEU A 80 0.21 10.38 -4.29
CA LEU A 80 0.96 9.81 -5.41
C LEU A 80 2.44 10.22 -5.43
N LYS A 81 2.77 11.40 -4.87
CA LYS A 81 4.16 11.89 -4.79
C LYS A 81 4.92 11.33 -3.59
N ASP A 82 4.20 10.87 -2.57
CA ASP A 82 4.74 10.37 -1.30
C ASP A 82 5.09 8.87 -1.33
N ASP A 83 4.82 8.20 -2.44
CA ASP A 83 4.88 6.74 -2.64
C ASP A 83 6.29 6.12 -2.60
N SER A 84 7.29 6.85 -2.11
CA SER A 84 8.68 6.39 -2.04
C SER A 84 9.08 5.79 -0.69
N SER A 85 8.26 5.85 0.36
CA SER A 85 8.76 5.53 1.72
C SER A 85 7.85 4.75 2.69
N GLU A 86 6.54 4.59 2.44
CA GLU A 86 5.64 4.11 3.51
C GLU A 86 5.42 2.59 3.58
N HIS A 87 5.80 1.80 2.56
CA HIS A 87 5.51 0.36 2.57
C HIS A 87 6.69 -0.49 3.09
N ILE A 88 6.53 -1.07 4.27
CA ILE A 88 7.43 -2.12 4.78
C ILE A 88 7.06 -3.46 4.10
N PRO A 89 7.99 -4.11 3.38
CA PRO A 89 7.72 -5.38 2.70
C PRO A 89 7.22 -6.47 3.65
N SER A 90 6.27 -7.30 3.22
CA SER A 90 5.77 -8.43 4.03
C SER A 90 6.86 -9.43 4.42
N GLU A 91 7.87 -9.61 3.55
CA GLU A 91 9.03 -10.46 3.80
C GLU A 91 9.83 -10.01 5.03
N PHE A 92 9.92 -8.69 5.27
CA PHE A 92 10.57 -8.15 6.46
C PHE A 92 9.90 -8.64 7.75
N PHE A 93 8.56 -8.64 7.78
CA PHE A 93 7.82 -9.16 8.94
C PHE A 93 8.03 -10.66 9.13
N ALA A 94 8.07 -11.44 8.04
CA ALA A 94 8.36 -12.86 8.10
C ALA A 94 9.76 -13.14 8.67
N GLN A 95 10.78 -12.39 8.22
CA GLN A 95 12.15 -12.47 8.74
C GLN A 95 12.22 -12.08 10.22
N LEU A 96 11.52 -11.02 10.64
CA LEU A 96 11.50 -10.58 12.03
C LEU A 96 10.84 -11.62 12.96
N LEU A 97 9.76 -12.25 12.49
CA LEU A 97 9.08 -13.32 13.22
C LEU A 97 9.96 -14.58 13.30
N ASP A 98 10.66 -14.94 12.22
CA ASP A 98 11.60 -16.05 12.22
C ASP A 98 12.70 -15.84 13.28
N ILE A 99 13.40 -14.69 13.23
CA ILE A 99 14.43 -14.33 14.21
C ILE A 99 13.91 -14.41 15.64
N ARG A 100 12.69 -13.93 15.89
CA ARG A 100 12.09 -13.98 17.23
C ARG A 100 11.96 -15.42 17.75
N THR A 101 11.62 -16.36 16.87
CA THR A 101 11.39 -17.78 17.22
C THR A 101 12.65 -18.62 17.25
N THR A 102 13.65 -18.29 16.43
CA THR A 102 14.89 -19.08 16.28
C THR A 102 16.05 -18.57 17.12
N THR A 103 15.98 -17.33 17.62
CA THR A 103 17.06 -16.71 18.41
C THR A 103 16.87 -16.91 19.93
N THR A 104 17.97 -17.23 20.61
CA THR A 104 18.01 -17.32 22.08
C THR A 104 17.63 -16.00 22.74
N GLU A 105 16.99 -16.07 23.89
CA GLU A 105 16.42 -14.90 24.57
C GLU A 105 17.44 -13.79 24.83
N THR A 106 18.67 -14.15 25.20
CA THR A 106 19.78 -13.22 25.45
C THR A 106 20.22 -12.41 24.22
N LEU A 107 20.06 -12.96 23.01
CA LEU A 107 20.48 -12.32 21.76
C LEU A 107 19.32 -11.70 20.98
N ARG A 108 18.08 -12.06 21.33
CA ARG A 108 16.88 -11.69 20.59
C ARG A 108 16.72 -10.18 20.47
N PHE A 109 16.92 -9.44 21.57
CA PHE A 109 16.81 -7.98 21.57
C PHE A 109 17.75 -7.35 20.54
N TRP A 110 19.04 -7.65 20.63
CA TRP A 110 20.05 -7.09 19.74
C TRP A 110 19.81 -7.47 18.28
N ARG A 111 19.40 -8.71 18.03
CA ARG A 111 19.18 -9.20 16.66
C ARG A 111 17.98 -8.55 15.99
N ILE A 112 16.87 -8.40 16.73
CA ILE A 112 15.68 -7.72 16.22
C ILE A 112 15.96 -6.23 16.04
N SER A 113 16.61 -5.59 17.02
CA SER A 113 16.98 -4.17 16.94
C SER A 113 17.87 -3.86 15.73
N ASP A 114 18.92 -4.65 15.50
CA ASP A 114 19.79 -4.50 14.32
C ASP A 114 19.01 -4.63 13.01
N LEU A 115 18.11 -5.61 12.91
CA LEU A 115 17.27 -5.81 11.73
C LEU A 115 16.35 -4.60 11.48
N ILE A 116 15.68 -4.10 12.53
CA ILE A 116 14.79 -2.93 12.43
C ILE A 116 15.58 -1.68 12.03
N LEU A 117 16.71 -1.41 12.69
CA LEU A 117 17.50 -0.19 12.42
C LEU A 117 18.00 -0.15 10.97
N LYS A 118 18.42 -1.30 10.41
CA LYS A 118 18.81 -1.39 9.00
C LYS A 118 17.64 -1.12 8.06
N GLN A 119 16.47 -1.67 8.35
CA GLN A 119 15.26 -1.41 7.56
C GLN A 119 14.86 0.07 7.60
N VAL A 120 14.96 0.71 8.77
CA VAL A 120 14.66 2.14 8.92
C VAL A 120 15.64 2.99 8.13
N LEU A 121 16.95 2.70 8.17
CA LEU A 121 17.93 3.42 7.34
C LEU A 121 17.66 3.23 5.85
N ALA A 122 17.34 2.01 5.41
CA ALA A 122 17.02 1.74 4.01
C ALA A 122 15.79 2.53 3.52
N GLN A 123 14.84 2.83 4.42
CA GLN A 123 13.62 3.57 4.09
C GLN A 123 13.78 5.08 4.23
N LEU A 124 14.43 5.56 5.29
CA LEU A 124 14.53 6.98 5.61
C LEU A 124 15.75 7.67 5.01
N ASP A 125 16.80 6.90 4.68
CA ASP A 125 18.00 7.41 4.02
C ASP A 125 18.43 6.55 2.81
N PRO A 126 17.54 6.36 1.81
CA PRO A 126 17.85 5.53 0.64
C PRO A 126 19.03 6.08 -0.17
N ASN A 127 19.25 7.39 -0.12
CA ASN A 127 20.34 8.08 -0.83
C ASN A 127 21.60 8.26 0.03
N GLN A 128 21.64 7.71 1.26
CA GLN A 128 22.79 7.76 2.17
C GLN A 128 23.34 9.18 2.38
N LEU A 129 22.44 10.13 2.61
CA LEU A 129 22.74 11.55 2.85
C LEU A 129 23.31 11.82 4.25
N GLY A 130 23.46 10.78 5.08
CA GLY A 130 24.18 10.84 6.35
C GLY A 130 23.27 10.74 7.57
N MET A 131 22.15 10.03 7.46
CA MET A 131 21.26 9.81 8.60
C MET A 131 21.91 8.86 9.61
N SER A 132 21.74 9.18 10.91
CA SER A 132 22.14 8.32 12.02
C SER A 132 20.95 8.02 12.90
N ILE A 133 20.81 6.77 13.34
CA ILE A 133 19.74 6.30 14.22
C ILE A 133 20.37 5.74 15.48
N THR A 134 19.88 6.18 16.64
CA THR A 134 20.36 5.73 17.95
C THR A 134 19.25 5.00 18.69
N LEU A 135 19.54 3.80 19.18
CA LEU A 135 18.65 3.04 20.06
C LEU A 135 19.06 3.27 21.52
N VAL A 136 18.12 3.74 22.34
CA VAL A 136 18.32 3.92 23.78
C VAL A 136 17.41 2.94 24.52
N GLN A 137 17.99 2.15 25.43
CA GLN A 137 17.26 1.21 26.28
C GLN A 137 17.54 1.56 27.74
N CYS A 138 16.48 1.65 28.54
CA CYS A 138 16.52 1.87 29.98
C CYS A 138 16.26 0.56 30.74
#